data_AF-A0AAW2NA53-F1
#
_entry.id   AF-A0AAW2NA53-F1
#
_cell.length_a   1.000
_cell.length_b   1.000
_cell.length_c   1.000
_cell.angle_alpha   90.00
_cell.angle_beta   90.00
_cell.angle_gamma   90.00
#
_symmetry.space_group_name_H-M   'P 1'
#
loop_
_entity.id
_entity.type
_entity.pdbx_description
1 polymer ?
#
loop_
_entity_poly.entity_id
_entity_poly.type
_entity_poly.pdbx_seq_one_letter_code
_entity_poly.pdbx_strand_id
1 'polypeptide(L)'
;MIARGAMLGPNQPVIIHMLDIEPAAEALNGVKMELIDAAFPLLKGVVATTDIVEACNGVNIAVMVGGFPRKEGMERKDVMSRNVSIYKAQASALEQYAASDCKGTWVSMGVSSDGSYGIPPGLIYSFPVTCEKGEWSIVQGLKIDEFSREKMDATTKELMEEKSLAYSCLN
;
A
#
# COMPACT_ATOMS: atom_id res chain seq x y z
N MET A 1 13.62 1.97 8.19
CA MET A 1 13.00 3.33 8.15
C MET A 1 11.99 3.54 9.27
N ILE A 2 11.06 2.62 9.48
CA ILE A 2 10.00 2.74 10.49
C ILE A 2 10.55 2.50 11.90
N ALA A 3 11.24 1.38 12.13
CA ALA A 3 11.83 1.01 13.42
C ALA A 3 12.87 1.99 13.98
N ARG A 4 13.44 2.87 13.14
CA ARG A 4 14.38 3.94 13.54
C ARG A 4 13.71 5.27 13.89
N GLY A 5 12.37 5.34 13.85
CA GLY A 5 11.61 6.55 14.15
C GLY A 5 11.56 7.59 13.02
N ALA A 6 12.06 7.28 11.82
CA ALA A 6 12.05 8.25 10.72
C ALA A 6 10.62 8.54 10.20
N MET A 7 9.69 7.60 10.36
CA MET A 7 8.29 7.76 9.91
C MET A 7 7.40 8.44 10.96
N LEU A 8 7.52 8.05 12.23
CA LEU A 8 6.59 8.49 13.30
C LEU A 8 7.25 9.38 14.36
N GLY A 9 8.52 9.72 14.18
CA GLY A 9 9.31 10.52 15.09
C GLY A 9 10.26 9.71 15.97
N PRO A 10 11.32 10.35 16.51
CA PRO A 10 12.42 9.67 17.20
C PRO A 10 12.05 9.11 18.58
N ASN A 11 10.86 9.44 19.09
CA ASN A 11 10.39 9.06 20.43
C ASN A 11 9.15 8.16 20.39
N GLN A 12 8.70 7.72 19.21
CA GLN A 12 7.49 6.90 19.05
C GLN A 12 7.87 5.42 18.97
N PRO A 13 7.57 4.60 19.99
CA PRO A 13 7.74 3.15 19.91
C PRO A 13 6.76 2.56 18.90
N VAL A 14 7.18 1.46 18.25
CA VAL A 14 6.39 0.76 17.23
C VAL A 14 6.42 -0.75 17.44
N ILE A 15 5.31 -1.40 17.09
CA ILE A 15 5.23 -2.84 16.87
C ILE A 15 4.98 -3.00 15.37
N ILE A 16 5.78 -3.82 14.69
CA ILE A 16 5.66 -4.02 13.24
C ILE A 16 4.91 -5.32 12.99
N HIS A 17 3.75 -5.22 12.36
CA HIS A 17 3.02 -6.37 11.83
C HIS A 17 3.35 -6.49 10.35
N MET A 18 3.84 -7.65 9.94
CA MET A 18 4.18 -7.97 8.55
C MET A 18 3.30 -9.13 8.09
N LEU A 19 2.65 -8.93 6.94
CA LEU A 19 1.79 -9.90 6.27
C LEU A 19 2.41 -10.27 4.94
N ASP A 20 2.51 -11.58 4.67
CA ASP A 20 2.83 -12.09 3.34
C ASP A 20 2.01 -13.35 3.04
N ILE A 21 2.14 -13.89 1.83
CA ILE A 21 1.50 -15.13 1.42
C ILE A 21 2.23 -16.36 1.96
N GLU A 22 1.53 -17.49 2.11
CA GLU A 22 2.08 -18.75 2.62
C GLU A 22 3.43 -19.17 1.99
N PRO A 23 3.63 -19.06 0.65
CA PRO A 23 4.92 -19.41 0.05
C PRO A 23 6.11 -18.53 0.50
N ALA A 24 5.85 -17.36 1.06
CA ALA A 24 6.87 -16.42 1.53
C ALA A 24 7.07 -16.45 3.06
N ALA A 25 6.36 -17.33 3.79
CA ALA A 25 6.38 -17.36 5.25
C ALA A 25 7.78 -17.54 5.85
N GLU A 26 8.63 -18.37 5.25
CA GLU A 26 9.99 -18.59 5.72
C GLU A 26 10.85 -17.33 5.54
N ALA A 27 10.77 -16.69 4.37
CA ALA A 27 11.47 -15.43 4.09
C ALA A 27 11.01 -14.30 5.02
N LEU A 28 9.69 -14.21 5.27
CA LEU A 28 9.09 -13.24 6.19
C LEU A 28 9.62 -13.41 7.62
N ASN A 29 9.79 -14.66 8.06
CA ASN A 29 10.40 -14.97 9.35
C ASN A 29 11.89 -14.57 9.40
N GLY A 30 12.62 -14.73 8.29
CA GLY A 30 13.99 -14.21 8.18
C GLY A 30 14.06 -12.69 8.40
N VAL A 31 13.16 -11.92 7.76
CA VAL A 31 13.08 -10.46 7.96
C VAL A 31 12.75 -10.11 9.41
N LYS A 32 11.89 -10.89 10.07
CA LYS A 32 11.60 -10.71 11.50
C LYS A 32 12.85 -10.90 12.36
N MET A 33 13.68 -11.92 12.08
CA MET A 33 14.93 -12.15 12.80
C MET A 33 15.89 -10.97 12.63
N GLU A 34 16.08 -10.49 11.39
CA GLU A 34 16.94 -9.33 11.11
C GLU A 34 16.47 -8.06 11.84
N LEU A 35 15.16 -7.81 11.90
CA LEU A 35 14.60 -6.67 12.62
C LEU A 35 14.87 -6.74 14.13
N ILE A 36 14.80 -7.94 14.71
CA ILE A 36 15.09 -8.16 16.13
C ILE A 36 16.59 -7.98 16.39
N ASP A 37 17.44 -8.57 15.55
CA ASP A 37 18.90 -8.51 15.67
C ASP A 37 19.45 -7.09 15.48
N ALA A 38 18.77 -6.27 14.67
CA ALA A 38 19.11 -4.86 14.51
C ALA A 38 18.90 -4.02 15.79
N ALA A 39 18.23 -4.59 16.82
CA ALA A 39 18.10 -4.03 18.17
C ALA A 39 17.66 -2.55 18.21
N PHE A 40 16.74 -2.16 17.33
CA PHE A 40 16.25 -0.78 17.28
C PHE A 40 15.53 -0.40 18.60
N PRO A 41 15.92 0.68 19.29
CA PRO A 41 15.34 1.03 20.59
C PRO A 41 13.83 1.26 20.57
N LEU A 42 13.30 1.74 19.43
CA LEU A 42 11.88 2.02 19.25
C LEU A 42 11.07 0.78 18.82
N LEU A 43 11.71 -0.29 18.37
CA LEU A 43 11.03 -1.52 17.98
C LEU A 43 10.69 -2.34 19.22
N LYS A 44 9.40 -2.44 19.54
CA LYS A 44 8.91 -3.15 20.74
C LYS A 44 8.36 -4.54 20.46
N GLY A 45 8.12 -4.86 19.19
CA GLY A 45 7.69 -6.19 18.78
C GLY A 45 7.62 -6.31 17.26
N VAL A 46 7.66 -7.56 16.81
CA VAL A 46 7.50 -7.92 15.40
C VAL A 46 6.57 -9.12 15.29
N VAL A 47 5.47 -8.94 14.57
CA VAL A 47 4.54 -10.00 14.15
C VAL A 47 4.83 -10.27 12.68
N ALA A 48 5.04 -11.54 12.33
CA ALA A 48 5.23 -12.00 10.96
C ALA A 48 4.26 -13.16 10.76
N THR A 49 3.29 -12.99 9.88
CA THR A 49 2.17 -13.93 9.74
C THR A 49 1.69 -13.99 8.28
N THR A 50 0.98 -15.06 7.96
CA THR A 50 0.24 -15.22 6.71
C THR A 50 -1.26 -15.07 6.91
N ASP A 51 -1.70 -14.89 8.16
CA ASP A 51 -3.08 -14.60 8.52
C ASP A 51 -3.32 -13.08 8.51
N ILE A 52 -4.23 -12.66 7.63
CA ILE A 52 -4.65 -11.27 7.48
C ILE A 52 -5.30 -10.70 8.75
N VAL A 53 -6.00 -11.54 9.53
CA VAL A 53 -6.67 -11.10 10.76
C VAL A 53 -5.63 -10.79 11.81
N GLU A 54 -4.67 -11.69 12.03
CA GLU A 54 -3.56 -11.46 12.96
C GLU A 54 -2.73 -10.22 12.55
N ALA A 55 -2.46 -10.06 11.25
CA ALA A 55 -1.74 -8.89 10.75
C ALA A 55 -2.49 -7.57 11.00
N CYS A 56 -3.80 -7.55 10.82
CA CYS A 56 -4.63 -6.36 10.99
C CYS A 56 -5.06 -6.09 12.43
N ASN A 57 -4.94 -7.06 13.33
CA ASN A 57 -5.45 -6.94 14.70
C ASN A 57 -4.72 -5.84 15.49
N GLY A 58 -5.47 -4.82 15.91
CA GLY A 58 -5.00 -3.73 16.76
C GLY A 58 -4.01 -2.78 16.10
N VAL A 59 -3.83 -2.81 14.76
CA VAL A 59 -2.91 -1.88 14.11
C VAL A 59 -3.45 -0.45 14.13
N ASN A 60 -2.58 0.53 14.37
CA ASN A 60 -2.95 1.95 14.32
C ASN A 60 -2.62 2.60 12.96
N ILE A 61 -1.77 1.97 12.16
CA ILE A 61 -1.34 2.41 10.83
C ILE A 61 -1.15 1.17 9.96
N ALA A 62 -1.69 1.19 8.74
CA ALA A 62 -1.51 0.12 7.75
C ALA A 62 -0.81 0.66 6.50
N VAL A 63 0.19 -0.06 6.01
CA VAL A 63 0.90 0.28 4.76
C VAL A 63 0.84 -0.93 3.84
N MET A 64 0.04 -0.84 2.79
CA MET A 64 -0.14 -1.96 1.85
C MET A 64 0.80 -1.79 0.67
N VAL A 65 1.82 -2.65 0.62
CA VAL A 65 2.87 -2.66 -0.42
C VAL A 65 2.80 -3.89 -1.32
N GLY A 66 2.08 -4.94 -0.89
CA GLY A 66 1.96 -6.19 -1.62
C GLY A 66 0.84 -6.16 -2.66
N GLY A 67 1.10 -6.74 -3.83
CA GLY A 67 0.13 -6.92 -4.90
C GLY A 67 0.52 -8.10 -5.80
N PHE A 68 -0.44 -8.63 -6.55
CA PHE A 68 -0.17 -9.69 -7.51
C PHE A 68 0.61 -9.12 -8.70
N PRO A 69 1.84 -9.60 -8.96
CA PRO A 69 2.65 -9.09 -10.07
C PRO A 69 2.09 -9.59 -11.41
N ARG A 70 2.25 -8.78 -12.46
CA ARG A 70 1.92 -9.21 -13.82
C ARG A 70 2.86 -10.34 -14.24
N LYS A 71 2.30 -11.48 -14.64
CA LYS A 71 3.05 -12.60 -15.22
C LYS A 71 2.94 -12.60 -16.75
N GLU A 72 3.88 -13.25 -17.41
CA GLU A 72 3.85 -13.45 -18.85
C GLU A 72 2.52 -14.09 -19.28
N GLY A 73 1.94 -13.57 -20.37
CA GLY A 73 0.65 -14.02 -20.89
C GLY A 73 -0.60 -13.48 -20.15
N MET A 74 -0.47 -12.71 -19.07
CA MET A 74 -1.64 -12.10 -18.41
C MET A 74 -2.06 -10.78 -19.07
N GLU A 75 -3.37 -10.64 -19.29
CA GLU A 75 -3.96 -9.36 -19.66
C GLU A 75 -4.01 -8.42 -18.45
N ARG A 76 -3.99 -7.11 -18.73
CA ARG A 76 -4.05 -6.07 -17.69
C ARG A 76 -5.28 -6.23 -16.78
N LYS A 77 -6.43 -6.61 -17.35
CA LYS A 77 -7.69 -6.82 -16.62
C LYS A 77 -7.59 -7.93 -15.57
N ASP A 78 -6.83 -8.99 -15.86
CA ASP A 78 -6.70 -10.15 -14.97
C ASP A 78 -5.84 -9.79 -13.75
N VAL A 79 -4.76 -9.04 -13.98
CA VAL A 79 -3.90 -8.49 -12.92
C VAL A 79 -4.69 -7.54 -12.02
N MET A 80 -5.52 -6.66 -12.62
CA MET A 80 -6.36 -5.74 -11.87
C MET A 80 -7.40 -6.49 -11.03
N SER A 81 -8.11 -7.47 -11.60
CA SER A 81 -9.13 -8.26 -10.89
C SER A 81 -8.55 -8.99 -9.67
N ARG A 82 -7.35 -9.57 -9.80
CA ARG A 82 -6.64 -10.22 -8.69
C ARG A 82 -6.26 -9.23 -7.60
N ASN A 83 -5.67 -8.09 -7.96
CA ASN A 83 -5.27 -7.07 -6.99
C ASN A 83 -6.46 -6.45 -6.25
N VAL A 84 -7.57 -6.18 -6.95
CA VAL A 84 -8.81 -5.69 -6.31
C VAL A 84 -9.30 -6.66 -5.24
N SER A 85 -9.25 -7.97 -5.51
CA SER A 85 -9.66 -8.99 -4.55
C SER A 85 -8.76 -9.00 -3.30
N ILE A 86 -7.44 -8.87 -3.49
CA ILE A 86 -6.46 -8.79 -2.39
C ILE A 86 -6.72 -7.55 -1.53
N TYR A 87 -6.80 -6.38 -2.15
CA TYR A 87 -7.01 -5.12 -1.42
C TYR A 87 -8.35 -5.07 -0.71
N LYS A 88 -9.41 -5.65 -1.30
CA LYS A 88 -10.71 -5.74 -0.65
C LYS A 88 -10.66 -6.59 0.62
N ALA A 89 -9.95 -7.71 0.59
CA ALA A 89 -9.78 -8.56 1.77
C ALA A 89 -9.00 -7.82 2.88
N GLN A 90 -7.90 -7.15 2.52
CA GLN A 90 -7.08 -6.35 3.46
C GLN A 90 -7.86 -5.18 4.04
N ALA A 91 -8.59 -4.42 3.21
CA ALA A 91 -9.43 -3.32 3.67
C ALA A 91 -10.52 -3.80 4.63
N SER A 92 -11.17 -4.93 4.32
CA SER A 92 -12.22 -5.50 5.17
C SER A 92 -11.66 -5.97 6.52
N ALA A 93 -10.45 -6.56 6.54
CA ALA A 93 -9.80 -6.98 7.77
C ALA A 93 -9.38 -5.77 8.62
N LEU A 94 -8.86 -4.71 8.00
CA LEU A 94 -8.54 -3.47 8.72
C LEU A 94 -9.79 -2.81 9.30
N GLU A 95 -10.89 -2.75 8.56
CA GLU A 95 -12.16 -2.19 9.05
C GLU A 95 -12.68 -2.93 10.29
N GLN A 96 -12.47 -4.25 10.36
CA GLN A 96 -12.97 -5.09 11.46
C GLN A 96 -12.03 -5.18 12.66
N TYR A 97 -10.72 -5.25 12.42
CA TYR A 97 -9.75 -5.66 13.43
C TYR A 97 -8.72 -4.58 13.80
N ALA A 98 -8.58 -3.51 13.02
CA ALA A 98 -7.66 -2.43 13.36
C ALA A 98 -8.07 -1.73 14.67
N ALA A 99 -7.13 -1.01 15.28
CA ALA A 99 -7.43 -0.23 16.48
C ALA A 99 -8.50 0.83 16.18
N SER A 100 -9.35 1.15 17.16
CA SER A 100 -10.42 2.15 17.00
C SER A 100 -9.92 3.55 16.66
N ASP A 101 -8.67 3.85 17.01
CA ASP A 101 -7.97 5.10 16.69
C ASP A 101 -6.99 4.92 15.53
N CYS A 102 -7.12 3.86 14.73
CA CYS A 102 -6.30 3.63 13.54
C CYS A 102 -6.44 4.84 12.61
N LYS A 103 -5.48 5.76 12.72
CA LYS A 103 -5.46 7.00 11.97
C LYS A 103 -5.07 6.65 10.55
N GLY A 104 -6.00 6.86 9.62
CA GLY A 104 -5.71 6.73 8.20
C GLY A 104 -5.35 5.29 7.83
N THR A 105 -6.35 4.43 7.72
CA THR A 105 -6.29 3.26 6.86
C THR A 105 -6.15 3.73 5.41
N TRP A 106 -4.98 4.25 5.07
CA TRP A 106 -4.65 4.62 3.72
C TRP A 106 -4.20 3.37 3.01
N VAL A 107 -4.95 3.03 1.99
CA VAL A 107 -4.66 1.92 1.10
C VAL A 107 -4.17 2.51 -0.21
N SER A 108 -3.09 1.95 -0.76
CA SER A 108 -2.62 2.33 -2.09
C SER A 108 -3.53 1.66 -3.12
N MET A 109 -4.34 2.42 -3.84
CA MET A 109 -5.24 1.89 -4.86
C MET A 109 -5.05 2.61 -6.18
N GLY A 110 -4.95 1.84 -7.26
CA GLY A 110 -5.04 2.33 -8.63
C GLY A 110 -6.48 2.75 -8.93
N VAL A 111 -6.80 4.02 -8.71
CA VAL A 111 -8.13 4.59 -8.96
C VAL A 111 -8.07 5.56 -10.13
N SER A 112 -9.24 5.87 -10.71
CA SER A 112 -9.32 6.93 -11.70
C SER A 112 -9.02 8.26 -11.01
N SER A 113 -7.96 8.93 -11.45
CA SER A 113 -7.64 10.27 -10.98
C SER A 113 -8.82 11.21 -11.22
N ASP A 114 -9.09 12.05 -10.22
CA ASP A 114 -10.03 13.18 -10.26
C ASP A 114 -9.30 14.53 -10.49
N GLY A 115 -7.98 14.50 -10.71
CA GLY A 115 -7.13 15.69 -10.73
C GLY A 115 -6.29 15.87 -9.46
N SER A 116 -6.51 15.04 -8.44
CA SER A 116 -5.76 15.07 -7.18
C SER A 116 -4.26 15.07 -7.44
N TYR A 117 -3.56 15.95 -6.71
CA TYR A 117 -2.11 16.11 -6.77
C TYR A 117 -1.53 16.43 -8.15
N GLY A 118 -2.34 16.96 -9.08
CA GLY A 118 -1.91 17.32 -10.43
C GLY A 118 -1.84 16.14 -11.40
N ILE A 119 -2.36 14.97 -11.01
CA ILE A 119 -2.43 13.80 -11.89
C ILE A 119 -3.63 13.96 -12.84
N PRO A 120 -3.47 13.84 -14.17
CA PRO A 120 -4.55 14.09 -15.13
C PRO A 120 -5.83 13.27 -14.85
N PRO A 121 -7.03 13.90 -14.88
CA PRO A 121 -8.28 13.19 -14.68
C PRO A 121 -8.48 12.03 -15.66
N GLY A 122 -9.06 10.93 -15.18
CA GLY A 122 -9.29 9.73 -16.00
C GLY A 122 -8.04 8.94 -16.35
N LEU A 123 -6.90 9.22 -15.71
CA LEU A 123 -5.75 8.31 -15.68
C LEU A 123 -5.89 7.37 -14.48
N ILE A 124 -5.72 6.06 -14.68
CA ILE A 124 -5.65 5.12 -13.56
C ILE A 124 -4.27 5.27 -12.91
N TYR A 125 -4.25 5.82 -11.70
CA TYR A 125 -3.03 6.13 -10.97
C TYR A 125 -3.16 5.65 -9.52
N SER A 126 -2.05 5.23 -8.90
CA SER A 126 -2.06 4.75 -7.51
C SER A 126 -2.08 5.94 -6.55
N PHE A 127 -3.13 6.07 -5.75
CA PHE A 127 -3.25 7.09 -4.71
C PHE A 127 -3.33 6.45 -3.32
N PRO A 128 -2.91 7.16 -2.27
CA PRO A 128 -3.37 6.86 -0.93
C PRO A 128 -4.87 7.17 -0.87
N VAL A 129 -5.69 6.15 -0.61
CA VAL A 129 -7.14 6.30 -0.46
C VAL A 129 -7.57 5.83 0.92
N THR A 130 -8.62 6.42 1.48
CA THR A 130 -9.35 5.86 2.62
C THR A 130 -10.47 4.98 2.09
N CYS A 131 -10.78 3.89 2.80
CA CYS A 131 -11.93 3.04 2.51
C CYS A 131 -12.84 2.99 3.74
N GLU A 132 -14.07 3.46 3.60
CA GLU A 132 -15.08 3.48 4.67
C GLU A 132 -16.43 2.99 4.12
N LYS A 133 -17.05 2.01 4.78
CA LYS A 133 -18.40 1.51 4.43
C LYS A 133 -18.56 1.06 2.97
N GLY A 134 -17.49 0.53 2.38
CA GLY A 134 -17.46 0.08 0.99
C GLY A 134 -17.27 1.18 -0.06
N GLU A 135 -17.12 2.44 0.36
CA GLU A 135 -16.73 3.55 -0.51
C GLU A 135 -15.26 3.92 -0.26
N TRP A 136 -14.64 4.50 -1.27
CA TRP A 136 -13.24 4.95 -1.19
C TRP A 136 -13.14 6.44 -1.53
N SER A 137 -12.13 7.11 -0.98
CA SER A 137 -11.80 8.49 -1.35
C SER A 137 -10.29 8.73 -1.35
N ILE A 138 -9.78 9.44 -2.36
CA ILE A 138 -8.37 9.85 -2.39
C ILE A 138 -8.13 10.75 -1.19
N VAL A 139 -7.14 10.41 -0.38
CA VAL A 139 -6.69 11.23 0.75
C VAL A 139 -6.32 12.61 0.19
N GLN A 140 -6.73 13.67 0.87
CA GLN A 140 -6.49 15.05 0.43
C GLN A 140 -5.50 15.76 1.36
N GLY A 141 -4.88 16.83 0.88
CA GLY A 141 -4.08 17.75 1.71
C GLY A 141 -2.66 17.27 2.04
N LEU A 142 -2.16 16.22 1.36
CA LEU A 142 -0.77 15.77 1.51
C LEU A 142 0.19 16.77 0.85
N LYS A 143 1.25 17.15 1.58
CA LYS A 143 2.34 17.94 1.02
C LYS A 143 3.22 17.02 0.19
N ILE A 144 3.41 17.38 -1.07
CA ILE A 144 4.30 16.67 -2.00
C ILE A 144 5.61 17.45 -2.05
N ASP A 145 6.69 16.84 -1.57
CA ASP A 145 8.04 17.40 -1.73
C ASP A 145 8.55 17.23 -3.17
N GLU A 146 9.66 17.90 -3.48
CA GLU A 146 10.23 17.94 -4.83
C GLU A 146 10.63 16.54 -5.33
N PHE A 147 11.22 15.72 -4.46
CA PHE A 147 11.61 14.35 -4.78
C PHE A 147 10.39 13.48 -5.13
N SER A 148 9.34 13.56 -4.33
CA SER A 148 8.09 12.83 -4.55
C SER A 148 7.41 13.30 -5.83
N ARG A 149 7.41 14.62 -6.08
CA ARG A 149 6.87 15.21 -7.32
C ARG A 149 7.57 14.65 -8.55
N GLU A 150 8.90 14.63 -8.56
CA GLU A 150 9.68 14.11 -9.68
C GLU A 150 9.30 12.66 -10.01
N LYS A 151 9.18 11.80 -8.99
CA LYS A 151 8.74 10.40 -9.18
C LYS A 151 7.29 10.30 -9.67
N MET A 152 6.40 11.11 -9.09
CA MET A 152 4.99 11.12 -9.49
C MET A 152 4.82 11.52 -10.96
N ASP A 153 5.56 12.54 -11.41
CA ASP A 153 5.50 13.03 -12.79
C ASP A 153 6.08 12.01 -13.78
N ALA A 154 7.17 11.32 -13.41
CA ALA A 154 7.73 10.23 -14.20
C ALA A 154 6.72 9.09 -14.41
N THR A 155 6.09 8.62 -13.33
CA THR A 155 5.04 7.57 -13.41
C THR A 155 3.82 8.05 -14.20
N THR A 156 3.43 9.33 -14.04
CA THR A 156 2.32 9.91 -14.79
C THR A 156 2.61 9.90 -16.28
N LYS A 157 3.83 10.25 -16.68
CA LYS A 157 4.28 10.20 -18.07
C LYS A 157 4.22 8.78 -18.64
N GLU A 158 4.77 7.80 -17.93
CA GLU A 158 4.72 6.38 -18.34
C GLU A 158 3.28 5.91 -18.55
N LEU A 159 2.37 6.19 -17.60
CA LEU A 159 0.97 5.79 -17.70
C LEU A 159 0.21 6.52 -18.82
N MET A 160 0.56 7.77 -19.13
CA MET A 160 -0.01 8.48 -20.27
C MET A 160 0.48 7.92 -21.60
N GLU A 161 1.75 7.54 -21.70
CA GLU A 161 2.30 6.86 -22.89
C GLU A 161 1.63 5.50 -23.09
N GLU A 162 1.47 4.70 -22.02
CA GLU A 162 0.70 3.46 -22.06
C GLU A 162 -0.75 3.68 -22.52
N LYS A 163 -1.41 4.72 -21.98
CA LYS A 163 -2.78 5.08 -22.36
C LYS A 163 -2.85 5.41 -23.84
N SER A 164 -1.94 6.25 -24.35
CA SER A 164 -1.87 6.64 -25.76
C SER A 164 -1.66 5.45 -26.69
N LEU A 165 -0.67 4.59 -26.37
CA LEU A 165 -0.41 3.35 -27.10
C LEU A 165 -1.65 2.44 -27.12
N ALA A 166 -2.31 2.26 -25.98
CA ALA A 166 -3.53 1.45 -25.90
C ALA A 166 -4.66 2.02 -26.78
N TYR A 167 -4.86 3.34 -26.80
CA TYR A 167 -5.85 3.96 -27.70
C TYR A 167 -5.51 3.79 -29.18
N SER A 168 -4.23 3.79 -29.54
CA SER A 168 -3.81 3.58 -30.94
C SER A 168 -4.14 2.17 -31.46
N CYS A 169 -4.31 1.19 -30.57
CA CYS A 169 -4.68 -0.18 -30.91
C CYS A 169 -6.21 -0.42 -30.93
N LEU A 170 -7.00 0.56 -30.47
CA LEU A 170 -8.47 0.48 -30.41
C LEU A 170 -9.17 1.15 -31.61
N ASN A 171 -8.40 1.78 -32.50
CA ASN A 171 -8.88 2.42 -33.73
C ASN A 171 -8.33 1.71 -34.96
#